data_AF-A0A843KEX3-F1
#
_entry.id   AF-A0A843KEX3-F1
#
_cell.length_a   1.000
_cell.length_b   1.000
_cell.length_c   1.000
_cell.angle_alpha   90.00
_cell.angle_beta   90.00
_cell.angle_gamma   90.00
#
_symmetry.space_group_name_H-M   'P 1'
#
loop_
_entity.id
_entity.type
_entity.pdbx_description
1 polymer ?
#
loop_
_entity_poly.entity_id
_entity_poly.type
_entity_poly.pdbx_seq_one_letter_code
_entity_poly.pdbx_strand_id
1 'polypeptide(L)'
;MGKIGEIFISHTHPDAEIAQALSDAIEGVFGDLLITSYSTKMESDGGIKPGEDWFRWIVQKVRTANIAVILLTPTSVQKPWILWEAGAVYGAGIASEQSNARKVRPLIYNLSNNQVPSPFANIQGVHGDQFSGIERFLIDLIEDFAPLMEKNQLVNAGKMLGPTIDRYLDQIRKGMRNAPLIPTEAAIQEWCQRLDELIDQNRISEIEYIHDWLNLTFGRDRDEQPLPLDLRLHRRLGNAYRAAKVHDKAAQEFRLALELAPRDIFLLRNLGLSYLDDKKKDEASKVINRIAELDKYAFVRNTECAALKARLERENNSLESAAETYRNALNFNPASYYLADVLGQTLLDLGKIDEAKTVFSRAIDIINSLNERNIWIYATLATSSLVLNKETDAVGYLRNIAELRPDPDDIDRIISGLERIQKRLNMQISSIDSWREILRGGL
;
A
#
# COMPACT_ATOMS: atom_id res chain seq x y z
N MET A 1 31.39 39.94 -16.10
CA MET A 1 30.03 40.43 -16.39
C MET A 1 29.20 40.29 -15.13
N GLY A 2 28.31 41.24 -14.84
CA GLY A 2 27.46 41.18 -13.65
C GLY A 2 26.31 40.20 -13.87
N LYS A 3 26.00 39.40 -12.84
CA LYS A 3 24.82 38.53 -12.83
C LYS A 3 23.56 39.39 -12.78
N ILE A 4 22.53 39.05 -13.56
CA ILE A 4 21.32 39.88 -13.72
C ILE A 4 20.11 39.34 -12.96
N GLY A 5 20.17 38.10 -12.48
CA GLY A 5 19.11 37.51 -11.67
C GLY A 5 19.41 36.11 -11.13
N GLU A 6 18.56 35.65 -10.22
CA GLU A 6 18.58 34.31 -9.65
C GLU A 6 17.23 33.61 -9.87
N ILE A 7 17.30 32.35 -10.29
CA ILE A 7 16.18 31.43 -10.45
C ILE A 7 16.32 30.31 -9.42
N PHE A 8 15.26 30.08 -8.65
CA PHE A 8 15.17 28.94 -7.73
C PHE A 8 14.29 27.85 -8.35
N ILE A 9 14.79 26.61 -8.42
CA ILE A 9 14.04 25.46 -8.96
C ILE A 9 13.62 24.55 -7.78
N SER A 10 12.32 24.59 -7.47
CA SER A 10 11.67 23.75 -6.47
C SER A 10 11.32 22.38 -7.08
N HIS A 11 11.78 21.31 -6.45
CA HIS A 11 11.67 19.94 -6.97
C HIS A 11 11.75 18.90 -5.83
N THR A 12 11.33 17.66 -6.09
CA THR A 12 11.56 16.54 -5.16
C THR A 12 12.83 15.77 -5.53
N HIS A 13 13.38 14.95 -4.62
CA HIS A 13 14.60 14.20 -4.90
C HIS A 13 14.53 13.34 -6.18
N PRO A 14 13.41 12.63 -6.48
CA PRO A 14 13.23 11.94 -7.76
C PRO A 14 13.25 12.84 -9.01
N ASP A 15 13.00 14.13 -8.87
CA ASP A 15 12.95 15.09 -9.99
C ASP A 15 14.33 15.75 -10.26
N ALA A 16 15.40 15.32 -9.59
CA ALA A 16 16.71 15.96 -9.68
C ALA A 16 17.25 16.04 -11.12
N GLU A 17 17.02 15.01 -11.93
CA GLU A 17 17.43 15.01 -13.35
C GLU A 17 16.66 16.06 -14.17
N ILE A 18 15.38 16.30 -13.85
CA ILE A 18 14.57 17.34 -14.49
C ILE A 18 15.07 18.73 -14.10
N ALA A 19 15.38 18.92 -12.81
CA ALA A 19 15.93 20.18 -12.30
C ALA A 19 17.30 20.50 -12.93
N GLN A 20 18.17 19.49 -13.07
CA GLN A 20 19.45 19.64 -13.75
C GLN A 20 19.27 19.98 -15.23
N ALA A 21 18.42 19.24 -15.97
CA ALA A 21 18.17 19.52 -17.38
C ALA A 21 17.64 20.95 -17.59
N LEU A 22 16.74 21.40 -16.72
CA LEU A 22 16.23 22.78 -16.77
C LEU A 22 17.33 23.81 -16.47
N SER A 23 18.22 23.53 -15.52
CA SER A 23 19.38 24.37 -15.24
C SER A 23 20.28 24.50 -16.47
N ASP A 24 20.63 23.37 -17.10
CA ASP A 24 21.44 23.33 -18.32
C ASP A 24 20.76 24.12 -19.46
N ALA A 25 19.43 24.08 -19.54
CA ALA A 25 18.68 24.81 -20.55
C ALA A 25 18.71 26.33 -20.31
N ILE A 26 18.56 26.77 -19.06
CA ILE A 26 18.68 28.19 -18.71
C ILE A 26 20.12 28.66 -18.97
N GLU A 27 21.13 27.91 -18.54
CA GLU A 27 22.54 28.23 -18.80
C GLU A 27 22.85 28.22 -20.31
N GLY A 28 22.24 27.33 -21.10
CA GLY A 28 22.38 27.28 -22.55
C GLY A 28 21.86 28.54 -23.27
N VAL A 29 20.78 29.16 -22.76
CA VAL A 29 20.17 30.37 -23.33
C VAL A 29 20.83 31.64 -22.78
N PHE A 30 21.11 31.71 -21.49
CA PHE A 30 21.54 32.92 -20.80
C PHE A 30 23.04 32.96 -20.47
N GLY A 31 23.77 31.85 -20.62
CA GLY A 31 25.15 31.72 -20.14
C GLY A 31 25.23 32.00 -18.64
N ASP A 32 26.28 32.72 -18.22
CA ASP A 32 26.54 33.07 -16.81
C ASP A 32 25.66 34.23 -16.27
N LEU A 33 24.69 34.71 -17.05
CA LEU A 33 23.87 35.87 -16.68
C LEU A 33 22.89 35.56 -15.55
N LEU A 34 22.36 34.33 -15.50
CA LEU A 34 21.40 33.87 -14.49
C LEU A 34 22.02 32.79 -13.60
N ILE A 35 21.78 32.86 -12.30
CA ILE A 35 22.10 31.76 -11.38
C ILE A 35 20.89 30.88 -11.24
N THR A 36 21.05 29.58 -11.45
CA THR A 36 20.07 28.55 -11.08
C THR A 36 20.49 27.86 -9.78
N SER A 37 19.60 27.86 -8.80
CA SER A 37 19.80 27.22 -7.49
C SER A 37 18.74 26.15 -7.23
N TYR A 38 19.15 24.97 -6.78
CA TYR A 38 18.27 23.88 -6.35
C TYR A 38 19.02 22.88 -5.45
N SER A 39 18.28 22.22 -4.56
CA SER A 39 18.86 21.48 -3.42
C SER A 39 19.86 20.39 -3.79
N THR A 40 19.73 19.78 -4.97
CA THR A 40 20.57 18.67 -5.45
C THR A 40 21.70 19.11 -6.39
N LYS A 41 21.87 20.41 -6.69
CA LYS A 41 22.96 20.89 -7.56
C LYS A 41 24.32 20.57 -6.93
N MET A 42 25.20 19.91 -7.68
CA MET A 42 26.50 19.43 -7.17
C MET A 42 27.54 20.56 -6.93
N GLU A 43 27.30 21.76 -7.45
CA GLU A 43 28.25 22.88 -7.39
C GLU A 43 28.06 23.77 -6.15
N SER A 44 29.16 24.32 -5.64
CA SER A 44 29.22 25.12 -4.40
C SER A 44 28.39 26.41 -4.42
N ASP A 45 27.89 26.84 -5.58
CA ASP A 45 27.22 28.12 -5.75
C ASP A 45 25.70 27.98 -5.96
N GLY A 46 25.16 26.75 -5.96
CA GLY A 46 23.73 26.52 -6.22
C GLY A 46 23.06 25.33 -5.51
N GLY A 47 23.79 24.50 -4.76
CA GLY A 47 23.23 23.43 -3.90
C GLY A 47 23.43 23.66 -2.39
N ILE A 48 22.93 22.74 -1.56
CA ILE A 48 23.11 22.77 -0.09
C ILE A 48 24.50 22.24 0.27
N LYS A 49 25.29 23.00 1.02
CA LYS A 49 26.64 22.55 1.42
C LYS A 49 26.59 21.59 2.62
N PRO A 50 27.53 20.63 2.74
CA PRO A 50 27.62 19.80 3.93
C PRO A 50 27.75 20.64 5.21
N GLY A 51 26.86 20.41 6.18
CA GLY A 51 26.80 21.17 7.44
C GLY A 51 25.93 22.44 7.39
N GLU A 52 25.35 22.77 6.25
CA GLU A 52 24.40 23.88 6.10
C GLU A 52 22.99 23.45 6.53
N ASP A 53 22.26 24.35 7.21
CA ASP A 53 20.87 24.14 7.59
C ASP A 53 20.00 24.26 6.33
N TRP A 54 19.47 23.12 5.88
CA TRP A 54 18.68 23.01 4.65
C TRP A 54 17.47 23.96 4.64
N PHE A 55 16.79 24.14 5.78
CA PHE A 55 15.60 24.97 5.86
C PHE A 55 15.98 26.45 5.74
N ARG A 56 17.05 26.88 6.43
CA ARG A 56 17.56 28.25 6.31
C ARG A 56 18.03 28.55 4.89
N TRP A 57 18.67 27.59 4.23
CA TRP A 57 19.10 27.72 2.84
C TRP A 57 17.91 27.93 1.90
N ILE A 58 16.85 27.10 2.01
CA ILE A 58 15.64 27.24 1.19
C ILE A 58 14.99 28.62 1.42
N VAL A 59 14.82 29.03 2.68
CA VAL A 59 14.26 30.36 3.01
C VAL A 59 15.09 31.49 2.40
N GLN A 60 16.41 31.37 2.40
CA GLN A 60 17.28 32.36 1.76
C GLN A 60 17.09 32.38 0.24
N LYS A 61 17.09 31.24 -0.43
CA LYS A 61 16.90 31.16 -1.89
C LYS A 61 15.53 31.65 -2.33
N VAL A 62 14.49 31.33 -1.57
CA VAL A 62 13.13 31.86 -1.75
C VAL A 62 13.09 33.39 -1.64
N ARG A 63 13.95 33.99 -0.78
CA ARG A 63 14.04 35.45 -0.62
C ARG A 63 14.86 36.13 -1.71
N THR A 64 15.91 35.49 -2.22
CA THR A 64 16.83 36.11 -3.19
C THR A 64 16.41 35.90 -4.64
N ALA A 65 15.67 34.84 -4.94
CA ALA A 65 15.24 34.53 -6.30
C ALA A 65 14.29 35.60 -6.88
N ASN A 66 14.52 35.95 -8.14
CA ASN A 66 13.60 36.77 -8.94
C ASN A 66 12.41 35.94 -9.42
N ILE A 67 12.68 34.69 -9.79
CA ILE A 67 11.70 33.74 -10.30
C ILE A 67 11.89 32.41 -9.56
N ALA A 68 10.80 31.84 -9.06
CA ALA A 68 10.78 30.46 -8.62
C ALA A 68 10.07 29.59 -9.65
N VAL A 69 10.78 28.58 -10.13
CA VAL A 69 10.23 27.55 -10.99
C VAL A 69 9.81 26.39 -10.11
N ILE A 70 8.54 25.98 -10.24
CA ILE A 70 7.99 24.88 -9.47
C ILE A 70 7.80 23.70 -10.40
N LEU A 71 8.58 22.63 -10.21
CA LEU A 71 8.42 21.40 -10.99
C LEU A 71 7.22 20.63 -10.47
N LEU A 72 6.21 20.47 -11.32
CA LEU A 72 5.00 19.70 -11.06
C LEU A 72 5.11 18.36 -11.80
N THR A 73 5.39 17.31 -11.03
CA THR A 73 5.52 15.93 -11.48
C THR A 73 4.56 15.05 -10.67
N PRO A 74 4.26 13.82 -11.10
CA PRO A 74 3.43 12.88 -10.33
C PRO A 74 3.86 12.71 -8.87
N THR A 75 5.16 12.81 -8.60
CA THR A 75 5.73 12.74 -7.25
C THR A 75 5.58 14.06 -6.52
N SER A 76 5.95 15.18 -7.15
CA SER A 76 5.98 16.47 -6.46
C SER A 76 4.60 16.97 -6.03
N VAL A 77 3.55 16.68 -6.81
CA VAL A 77 2.17 17.09 -6.46
C VAL A 77 1.61 16.36 -5.23
N GLN A 78 2.20 15.23 -4.83
CA GLN A 78 1.81 14.50 -3.63
C GLN A 78 2.44 15.10 -2.36
N LYS A 79 3.45 15.97 -2.51
CA LYS A 79 4.25 16.45 -1.40
C LYS A 79 3.77 17.85 -0.93
N PRO A 80 3.54 18.05 0.38
CA PRO A 80 2.94 19.29 0.89
C PRO A 80 3.86 20.52 0.79
N TRP A 81 5.18 20.33 0.70
CA TRP A 81 6.15 21.43 0.69
C TRP A 81 6.17 22.23 -0.61
N ILE A 82 5.78 21.64 -1.75
CA ILE A 82 5.75 22.35 -3.04
C ILE A 82 4.80 23.57 -2.99
N LEU A 83 3.67 23.44 -2.30
CA LEU A 83 2.75 24.54 -2.05
C LEU A 83 3.34 25.60 -1.11
N TRP A 84 4.08 25.17 -0.09
CA TRP A 84 4.74 26.07 0.84
C TRP A 84 5.82 26.90 0.15
N GLU A 85 6.70 26.29 -0.64
CA GLU A 85 7.77 26.99 -1.36
C GLU A 85 7.22 28.00 -2.37
N ALA A 86 6.20 27.61 -3.13
CA ALA A 86 5.51 28.51 -4.05
C ALA A 86 4.85 29.70 -3.32
N GLY A 87 4.16 29.42 -2.20
CA GLY A 87 3.53 30.46 -1.38
C GLY A 87 4.54 31.40 -0.73
N ALA A 88 5.68 30.88 -0.30
CA ALA A 88 6.73 31.66 0.35
C ALA A 88 7.42 32.64 -0.63
N VAL A 89 7.68 32.23 -1.88
CA VAL A 89 8.24 33.10 -2.92
C VAL A 89 7.26 34.22 -3.28
N TYR A 90 6.00 33.84 -3.53
CA TYR A 90 4.94 34.79 -3.87
C TYR A 90 4.71 35.80 -2.74
N GLY A 91 4.58 35.33 -1.50
CA GLY A 91 4.39 36.17 -0.32
C GLY A 91 5.58 37.09 -0.04
N ALA A 92 6.81 36.60 -0.23
CA ALA A 92 8.00 37.44 -0.09
C ALA A 92 8.06 38.55 -1.15
N GLY A 93 7.54 38.31 -2.36
CA GLY A 93 7.42 39.31 -3.42
C GLY A 93 6.40 40.41 -3.11
N ILE A 94 5.27 40.06 -2.46
CA ILE A 94 4.27 41.04 -2.00
C ILE A 94 4.85 41.93 -0.88
N ALA A 95 5.69 41.36 -0.01
CA ALA A 95 6.28 42.07 1.13
C ALA A 95 7.43 43.01 0.76
N SER A 96 8.00 42.92 -0.45
CA SER A 96 9.03 43.85 -0.91
C SER A 96 8.38 45.06 -1.58
N GLU A 97 8.65 46.27 -1.09
CA GLU A 97 8.20 47.56 -1.68
C GLU A 97 8.78 47.84 -3.10
N GLN A 98 9.55 46.90 -3.67
CA GLN A 98 10.14 47.03 -5.00
C GLN A 98 9.13 46.63 -6.09
N SER A 99 9.03 47.43 -7.15
CA SER A 99 8.07 47.27 -8.25
C SER A 99 8.27 46.05 -9.16
N ASN A 100 9.14 45.11 -8.80
CA ASN A 100 9.34 43.86 -9.52
C ASN A 100 8.77 42.71 -8.69
N ALA A 101 7.49 42.39 -8.93
CA ALA A 101 6.81 41.28 -8.28
C ALA A 101 7.55 39.97 -8.60
N ARG A 102 8.07 39.30 -7.56
CA ARG A 102 8.66 37.96 -7.70
C ARG A 102 7.64 37.03 -8.34
N LYS A 103 8.06 36.26 -9.35
CA LYS A 103 7.15 35.42 -10.14
C LYS A 103 7.31 33.95 -9.75
N VAL A 104 6.19 33.24 -9.72
CA VAL A 104 6.14 31.77 -9.59
C VAL A 104 5.74 31.20 -10.95
N ARG A 105 6.57 30.33 -11.52
CA ARG A 105 6.34 29.69 -12.83
C ARG A 105 6.23 28.16 -12.66
N PRO A 106 5.02 27.60 -12.69
CA PRO A 106 4.85 26.15 -12.65
C PRO A 106 5.23 25.51 -14.00
N LEU A 107 6.07 24.47 -13.96
CA LEU A 107 6.37 23.61 -15.12
C LEU A 107 5.81 22.22 -14.87
N ILE A 108 5.00 21.74 -15.81
CA ILE A 108 4.23 20.50 -15.69
C ILE A 108 4.94 19.40 -16.49
N TYR A 109 5.09 18.21 -15.90
CA TYR A 109 5.68 17.04 -16.53
C TYR A 109 4.81 15.81 -16.31
N ASN A 110 4.42 15.13 -17.39
CA ASN A 110 3.63 13.90 -17.37
C ASN A 110 2.39 13.96 -16.46
N LEU A 111 1.75 15.13 -16.36
CA LEU A 111 0.48 15.34 -15.66
C LEU A 111 -0.51 15.92 -16.65
N SER A 112 -1.77 15.49 -16.60
CA SER A 112 -2.85 16.20 -17.28
C SER A 112 -3.23 17.47 -16.50
N ASN A 113 -3.80 18.47 -17.18
CA ASN A 113 -4.22 19.72 -16.55
C ASN A 113 -5.15 19.50 -15.34
N ASN A 114 -5.94 18.43 -15.36
CA ASN A 114 -6.92 18.06 -14.35
C ASN A 114 -6.26 17.52 -13.07
N GLN A 115 -5.01 17.08 -13.16
CA GLN A 115 -4.21 16.50 -12.07
C GLN A 115 -3.32 17.55 -11.40
N VAL A 116 -3.24 18.76 -11.96
CA VAL A 116 -2.51 19.86 -11.36
C VAL A 116 -3.31 20.40 -10.18
N PRO A 117 -2.74 20.48 -8.96
CA PRO A 117 -3.46 20.98 -7.80
C PRO A 117 -3.65 22.50 -7.87
N SER A 118 -4.72 23.01 -7.24
CA SER A 118 -4.89 24.45 -6.98
C SER A 118 -3.83 24.94 -5.97
N PRO A 119 -3.26 26.15 -6.11
CA PRO A 119 -3.59 27.21 -7.06
C PRO A 119 -2.89 27.09 -8.42
N PHE A 120 -1.99 26.12 -8.61
CA PHE A 120 -1.21 25.98 -9.84
C PHE A 120 -2.06 25.70 -11.07
N ALA A 121 -3.22 25.04 -10.91
CA ALA A 121 -4.18 24.86 -12.00
C ALA A 121 -4.73 26.18 -12.55
N ASN A 122 -4.77 27.22 -11.72
CA ASN A 122 -5.27 28.56 -12.08
C ASN A 122 -4.15 29.49 -12.56
N ILE A 123 -2.89 29.13 -12.28
CA ILE A 123 -1.70 29.80 -12.82
C ILE A 123 -1.44 29.15 -14.18
N GLN A 124 -1.14 29.93 -15.22
CA GLN A 124 -0.92 29.41 -16.59
C GLN A 124 0.38 28.57 -16.67
N GLY A 125 0.45 27.43 -15.99
CA GLY A 125 1.55 26.49 -16.06
C GLY A 125 1.71 25.96 -17.48
N VAL A 126 2.97 25.73 -17.88
CA VAL A 126 3.29 25.20 -19.21
C VAL A 126 3.90 23.81 -19.09
N HIS A 127 3.64 22.98 -20.10
CA HIS A 127 4.14 21.61 -20.15
C HIS A 127 5.63 21.60 -20.51
N GLY A 128 6.47 21.34 -19.53
CA GLY A 128 7.94 21.33 -19.65
C GLY A 128 8.48 20.11 -20.38
N ASP A 129 7.65 19.11 -20.67
CA ASP A 129 7.98 17.92 -21.48
C ASP A 129 7.56 18.05 -22.96
N GLN A 130 6.98 19.20 -23.34
CA GLN A 130 6.53 19.50 -24.70
C GLN A 130 7.32 20.67 -25.28
N PHE A 131 7.64 20.59 -26.58
CA PHE A 131 8.40 21.62 -27.29
C PHE A 131 7.79 23.02 -27.13
N SER A 132 6.50 23.18 -27.42
CA SER A 132 5.81 24.48 -27.34
C SER A 132 5.75 25.05 -25.92
N GLY A 133 5.71 24.18 -24.90
CA GLY A 133 5.65 24.59 -23.51
C GLY A 133 7.00 25.12 -23.01
N ILE A 134 8.09 24.38 -23.25
CA ILE A 134 9.44 24.84 -22.87
C ILE A 134 9.88 26.05 -23.71
N GLU A 135 9.53 26.10 -24.99
CA GLU A 135 9.79 27.27 -25.85
C GLU A 135 9.15 28.52 -25.26
N ARG A 136 7.85 28.44 -24.92
CA ARG A 136 7.14 29.54 -24.28
C ARG A 136 7.77 29.94 -22.95
N PHE A 137 8.13 28.97 -22.11
CA PHE A 137 8.79 29.23 -20.84
C PHE A 137 10.10 30.03 -21.01
N LEU A 138 10.97 29.61 -21.93
CA LEU A 138 12.26 30.27 -22.16
C LEU A 138 12.09 31.66 -22.79
N ILE A 139 11.13 31.82 -23.71
CA ILE A 139 10.79 33.13 -24.27
C ILE A 139 10.31 34.08 -23.18
N ASP A 140 9.40 33.64 -22.33
CA ASP A 140 8.90 34.46 -21.25
C ASP A 140 10.01 34.83 -20.24
N LEU A 141 11.00 33.94 -20.01
CA LEU A 141 12.19 34.27 -19.22
C LEU A 141 13.05 35.33 -19.90
N ILE A 142 13.22 35.26 -21.22
CA ILE A 142 13.95 36.27 -21.97
C ILE A 142 13.24 37.62 -21.83
N GLU A 143 11.91 37.65 -21.95
CA GLU A 143 11.12 38.87 -21.77
C GLU A 143 11.26 39.46 -20.37
N ASP A 144 11.25 38.62 -19.33
CA ASP A 144 11.41 39.04 -17.94
C ASP A 144 12.76 39.73 -17.68
N PHE A 145 13.84 39.22 -18.28
CA PHE A 145 15.20 39.73 -18.07
C PHE A 145 15.70 40.66 -19.17
N ALA A 146 14.97 40.81 -20.28
CA ALA A 146 15.37 41.65 -21.42
C ALA A 146 15.76 43.09 -21.06
N PRO A 147 15.08 43.79 -20.12
CA PRO A 147 15.48 45.13 -19.72
C PRO A 147 16.88 45.22 -19.09
N LEU A 148 17.43 44.10 -18.63
CA LEU A 148 18.75 43.99 -17.98
C LEU A 148 19.83 43.41 -18.89
N MET A 149 19.49 43.08 -20.15
CA MET A 149 20.38 42.44 -21.11
C MET A 149 20.86 43.41 -22.20
N GLU A 150 22.10 43.23 -22.64
CA GLU A 150 22.63 43.90 -23.83
C GLU A 150 22.04 43.31 -25.12
N LYS A 151 22.03 44.10 -26.21
CA LYS A 151 21.45 43.67 -27.50
C LYS A 151 22.12 42.42 -28.08
N ASN A 152 23.42 42.28 -27.93
CA ASN A 152 24.18 41.08 -28.33
C ASN A 152 23.76 39.84 -27.53
N GLN A 153 23.50 39.98 -26.23
CA GLN A 153 23.04 38.92 -25.34
C GLN A 153 21.64 38.46 -25.72
N LEU A 154 20.72 39.39 -26.01
CA LEU A 154 19.37 39.08 -26.50
C LEU A 154 19.39 38.30 -27.83
N VAL A 155 20.22 38.74 -28.79
CA VAL A 155 20.37 38.04 -30.07
C VAL A 155 20.96 36.64 -29.86
N ASN A 156 21.91 36.48 -28.95
CA ASN A 156 22.50 35.19 -28.64
C ASN A 156 21.49 34.24 -27.97
N ALA A 157 20.73 34.73 -26.99
CA ALA A 157 19.68 33.98 -26.31
C ALA A 157 18.64 33.44 -27.31
N GLY A 158 18.18 34.28 -28.25
CA GLY A 158 17.27 33.86 -29.31
C GLY A 158 17.86 32.80 -30.26
N LYS A 159 19.15 32.88 -30.60
CA LYS A 159 19.83 31.87 -31.42
C LYS A 159 20.01 30.53 -30.70
N MET A 160 20.28 30.58 -29.39
CA MET A 160 20.52 29.40 -28.58
C MET A 160 19.23 28.66 -28.21
N LEU A 161 18.07 29.28 -28.36
CA LEU A 161 16.77 28.75 -27.93
C LEU A 161 16.47 27.36 -28.53
N GLY A 162 16.48 27.22 -29.86
CA GLY A 162 16.20 25.96 -30.54
C GLY A 162 17.14 24.80 -30.17
N PRO A 163 18.47 24.95 -30.35
CA PRO A 163 19.43 23.91 -29.99
C PRO A 163 19.38 23.52 -28.50
N THR A 164 19.04 24.47 -27.63
CA THR A 164 18.91 24.23 -26.20
C THR A 164 17.65 23.44 -25.88
N ILE A 165 16.51 23.76 -26.50
CA ILE A 165 15.26 23.02 -26.34
C ILE A 165 15.43 21.56 -26.80
N ASP A 166 16.07 21.32 -27.93
CA ASP A 166 16.28 19.95 -28.44
C ASP A 166 17.10 19.10 -27.46
N ARG A 167 18.18 19.67 -26.91
CA ARG A 167 19.02 19.00 -25.91
C ARG A 167 18.25 18.73 -24.62
N TYR A 168 17.52 19.74 -24.15
CA TYR A 168 16.69 19.66 -22.95
C TYR A 168 15.62 18.56 -23.10
N LEU A 169 14.88 18.51 -24.21
CA LEU A 169 13.86 17.48 -24.41
C LEU A 169 14.44 16.07 -24.52
N ASP A 170 15.66 15.89 -25.05
CA ASP A 170 16.35 14.59 -25.02
C ASP A 170 16.72 14.17 -23.59
N GLN A 171 17.24 15.11 -22.77
CA GLN A 171 17.50 14.87 -21.35
C GLN A 171 16.22 14.52 -20.58
N ILE A 172 15.14 15.29 -20.78
CA ILE A 172 13.84 15.03 -20.16
C ILE A 172 13.29 13.66 -20.58
N ARG A 173 13.33 13.31 -21.87
CA ARG A 173 12.87 11.98 -22.31
C ARG A 173 13.64 10.83 -21.65
N LYS A 174 14.93 11.02 -21.35
CA LYS A 174 15.75 10.02 -20.65
C LYS A 174 15.38 9.97 -19.17
N GLY A 175 15.30 11.11 -18.48
CA GLY A 175 14.96 11.15 -17.06
C GLY A 175 13.53 10.70 -16.76
N MET A 176 12.59 11.03 -17.65
CA MET A 176 11.18 10.62 -17.51
C MET A 176 10.95 9.11 -17.69
N ARG A 177 11.89 8.35 -18.27
CA ARG A 177 11.79 6.87 -18.32
C ARG A 177 11.91 6.24 -16.93
N ASN A 178 12.61 6.92 -16.03
CA ASN A 178 12.84 6.47 -14.66
C ASN A 178 11.91 7.17 -13.66
N ALA A 179 11.10 8.12 -14.13
CA ALA A 179 10.19 8.85 -13.28
C ALA A 179 9.07 7.94 -12.76
N PRO A 180 8.63 8.12 -11.50
CA PRO A 180 7.47 7.43 -10.96
C PRO A 180 6.23 7.56 -11.85
N LEU A 181 5.53 6.44 -12.00
CA LEU A 181 4.24 6.38 -12.68
C LEU A 181 3.16 7.08 -11.86
N ILE A 182 2.21 7.67 -12.57
CA ILE A 182 0.93 8.05 -11.98
C ILE A 182 0.15 6.76 -11.69
N PRO A 183 -0.53 6.66 -10.52
CA PRO A 183 -1.51 5.61 -10.24
C PRO A 183 -2.76 5.77 -11.11
N THR A 184 -2.63 5.49 -12.42
CA THR A 184 -3.75 5.40 -13.36
C THR A 184 -4.46 4.06 -13.19
N GLU A 185 -5.73 3.97 -13.59
CA GLU A 185 -6.50 2.72 -13.50
C GLU A 185 -5.79 1.54 -14.19
N ALA A 186 -5.20 1.77 -15.37
CA ALA A 186 -4.46 0.74 -16.09
C ALA A 186 -3.22 0.27 -15.32
N ALA A 187 -2.44 1.20 -14.75
CA ALA A 187 -1.27 0.85 -13.95
C ALA A 187 -1.68 0.08 -12.68
N ILE A 188 -2.71 0.53 -11.97
CA ILE A 188 -3.21 -0.17 -10.78
C ILE A 188 -3.69 -1.58 -11.12
N GLN A 189 -4.40 -1.75 -12.24
CA GLN A 189 -4.89 -3.04 -12.68
C GLN A 189 -3.74 -4.01 -13.03
N GLU A 190 -2.70 -3.52 -13.70
CA GLU A 190 -1.49 -4.30 -13.98
C GLU A 190 -0.81 -4.78 -12.69
N TRP A 191 -0.66 -3.89 -11.71
CA TRP A 191 -0.08 -4.26 -10.41
C TRP A 191 -0.97 -5.22 -9.61
N CYS A 192 -2.29 -5.06 -9.68
CA CYS A 192 -3.21 -6.03 -9.08
C CYS A 192 -3.02 -7.42 -9.68
N GLN A 193 -2.90 -7.51 -11.02
CA GLN A 193 -2.67 -8.77 -11.71
C GLN A 193 -1.34 -9.41 -11.30
N ARG A 194 -0.25 -8.63 -11.23
CA ARG A 194 1.06 -9.13 -10.78
C ARG A 194 1.01 -9.70 -9.36
N LEU A 195 0.28 -9.06 -8.45
CA LEU A 195 0.09 -9.55 -7.08
C LEU A 195 -0.77 -10.82 -7.04
N ASP A 196 -1.84 -10.88 -7.83
CA ASP A 196 -2.68 -12.08 -7.93
C ASP A 196 -1.89 -13.26 -8.49
N GLU A 197 -1.12 -13.07 -9.56
CA GLU A 197 -0.25 -14.10 -10.15
C GLU A 197 0.80 -14.63 -9.17
N LEU A 198 1.36 -13.76 -8.33
CA LEU A 198 2.31 -14.17 -7.30
C LEU A 198 1.64 -15.10 -6.28
N ILE A 199 0.43 -14.76 -5.83
CA ILE A 199 -0.31 -15.55 -4.84
C ILE A 199 -0.73 -16.89 -5.46
N ASP A 200 -1.27 -16.87 -6.67
CA ASP A 200 -1.76 -18.05 -7.38
C ASP A 200 -0.62 -19.05 -7.68
N GLN A 201 0.59 -18.55 -7.95
CA GLN A 201 1.78 -19.37 -8.16
C GLN A 201 2.50 -19.78 -6.86
N ASN A 202 1.93 -19.44 -5.70
CA ASN A 202 2.52 -19.67 -4.37
C ASN A 202 3.96 -19.13 -4.22
N ARG A 203 4.26 -18.01 -4.88
CA ARG A 203 5.59 -17.36 -4.87
C ARG A 203 5.72 -16.38 -3.71
N ILE A 204 5.29 -16.83 -2.53
CA ILE A 204 5.08 -15.98 -1.35
C ILE A 204 6.39 -15.38 -0.81
N SER A 205 7.55 -15.97 -1.12
CA SER A 205 8.87 -15.40 -0.80
C SER A 205 9.18 -14.11 -1.56
N GLU A 206 8.47 -13.80 -2.65
CA GLU A 206 8.76 -12.65 -3.51
C GLU A 206 7.96 -11.40 -3.18
N ILE A 207 7.01 -11.44 -2.22
CA ILE A 207 6.13 -10.30 -1.92
C ILE A 207 6.93 -9.04 -1.58
N GLU A 208 7.96 -9.16 -0.74
CA GLU A 208 8.73 -7.99 -0.32
C GLU A 208 9.40 -7.30 -1.50
N TYR A 209 9.94 -8.10 -2.43
CA TYR A 209 10.53 -7.58 -3.65
C TYR A 209 9.47 -6.88 -4.51
N ILE A 210 8.33 -7.52 -4.78
CA ILE A 210 7.26 -6.90 -5.58
C ILE A 210 6.73 -5.63 -4.92
N HIS A 211 6.59 -5.61 -3.60
CA HIS A 211 6.14 -4.42 -2.87
C HIS A 211 7.16 -3.28 -2.96
N ASP A 212 8.46 -3.58 -2.84
CA ASP A 212 9.53 -2.60 -3.03
C ASP A 212 9.49 -1.99 -4.44
N TRP A 213 9.29 -2.81 -5.47
CA TRP A 213 9.14 -2.33 -6.85
C TRP A 213 7.89 -1.50 -7.05
N LEU A 214 6.77 -1.86 -6.41
CA LEU A 214 5.54 -1.07 -6.43
C LEU A 214 5.78 0.31 -5.82
N ASN A 215 6.47 0.37 -4.68
CA ASN A 215 6.80 1.64 -4.03
C ASN A 215 7.71 2.50 -4.91
N LEU A 216 8.77 1.93 -5.49
CA LEU A 216 9.62 2.63 -6.45
C LEU A 216 8.83 3.13 -7.67
N THR A 217 7.97 2.27 -8.22
CA THR A 217 7.17 2.57 -9.42
C THR A 217 6.23 3.73 -9.21
N PHE A 218 5.67 3.89 -8.00
CA PHE A 218 4.79 5.01 -7.65
C PHE A 218 5.50 6.12 -6.86
N GLY A 219 6.84 6.09 -6.80
CA GLY A 219 7.64 7.17 -6.21
C GLY A 219 7.42 7.35 -4.71
N ARG A 220 7.13 6.25 -4.01
CA ARG A 220 6.88 6.22 -2.57
C ARG A 220 8.20 5.97 -1.85
N ASP A 221 8.59 6.93 -0.99
CA ASP A 221 9.83 6.86 -0.21
C ASP A 221 9.77 5.72 0.82
N ARG A 222 10.91 5.05 1.03
CA ARG A 222 11.04 3.95 2.01
C ARG A 222 11.04 4.45 3.46
N ASP A 223 11.50 5.68 3.68
CA ASP A 223 11.78 6.24 5.01
C ASP A 223 10.64 7.13 5.54
N GLU A 224 9.63 7.41 4.73
CA GLU A 224 8.45 8.17 5.13
C GLU A 224 7.31 7.25 5.60
N GLN A 225 6.37 7.78 6.37
CA GLN A 225 5.14 7.05 6.67
C GLN A 225 4.41 6.76 5.34
N PRO A 226 4.11 5.49 5.01
CA PRO A 226 3.51 5.18 3.74
C PRO A 226 2.12 5.82 3.65
N LEU A 227 1.88 6.60 2.60
CA LEU A 227 0.58 7.19 2.31
C LEU A 227 -0.30 6.17 1.57
N PRO A 228 -1.63 6.17 1.75
CA PRO A 228 -2.52 5.30 0.98
C PRO A 228 -2.43 5.57 -0.53
N LEU A 229 -2.31 4.50 -1.32
CA LEU A 229 -2.18 4.54 -2.77
C LEU A 229 -3.48 4.11 -3.46
N ASP A 230 -3.85 2.83 -3.33
CA ASP A 230 -5.09 2.28 -3.89
C ASP A 230 -5.61 1.15 -3.01
N LEU A 231 -6.92 1.14 -2.81
CA LEU A 231 -7.62 0.18 -1.94
C LEU A 231 -7.34 -1.28 -2.34
N ARG A 232 -7.35 -1.56 -3.65
CA ARG A 232 -7.19 -2.92 -4.19
C ARG A 232 -5.76 -3.43 -4.01
N LEU A 233 -4.77 -2.56 -4.19
CA LEU A 233 -3.36 -2.89 -3.99
C LEU A 233 -3.07 -3.20 -2.52
N HIS A 234 -3.47 -2.31 -1.61
CA HIS A 234 -3.28 -2.52 -0.17
C HIS A 234 -4.00 -3.78 0.32
N ARG A 235 -5.22 -4.04 -0.16
CA ARG A 235 -5.95 -5.27 0.18
C ARG A 235 -5.19 -6.53 -0.26
N ARG A 236 -4.63 -6.53 -1.48
CA ARG A 236 -3.87 -7.67 -2.02
C ARG A 236 -2.55 -7.87 -1.29
N LEU A 237 -1.78 -6.81 -1.09
CA LEU A 237 -0.54 -6.85 -0.32
C LEU A 237 -0.80 -7.34 1.11
N GLY A 238 -1.85 -6.84 1.78
CA GLY A 238 -2.25 -7.31 3.10
C GLY A 238 -2.55 -8.80 3.14
N ASN A 239 -3.31 -9.31 2.16
CA ASN A 239 -3.56 -10.75 2.04
C ASN A 239 -2.28 -11.55 1.77
N ALA A 240 -1.43 -11.07 0.87
CA ALA A 240 -0.18 -11.73 0.50
C ALA A 240 0.81 -11.79 1.68
N TYR A 241 0.92 -10.71 2.46
CA TYR A 241 1.73 -10.70 3.69
C TYR A 241 1.16 -11.60 4.78
N ARG A 242 -0.17 -11.73 4.92
CA ARG A 242 -0.75 -12.73 5.83
C ARG A 242 -0.39 -14.15 5.40
N ALA A 243 -0.45 -14.45 4.09
CA ALA A 243 -0.01 -15.74 3.56
C ALA A 243 1.48 -15.99 3.82
N ALA A 244 2.31 -14.94 3.72
CA ALA A 244 3.73 -14.96 4.06
C ALA A 244 4.03 -15.07 5.56
N LYS A 245 3.00 -15.06 6.42
CA LYS A 245 3.12 -15.02 7.89
C LYS A 245 3.89 -13.78 8.41
N VAL A 246 3.93 -12.71 7.62
CA VAL A 246 4.51 -11.40 7.99
C VAL A 246 3.38 -10.48 8.44
N HIS A 247 2.91 -10.70 9.66
CA HIS A 247 1.64 -10.19 10.16
C HIS A 247 1.63 -8.68 10.44
N ASP A 248 2.78 -8.11 10.80
CA ASP A 248 2.96 -6.68 11.03
C ASP A 248 2.81 -5.87 9.74
N LYS A 249 3.44 -6.30 8.64
CA LYS A 249 3.28 -5.68 7.31
C LYS A 249 1.86 -5.86 6.79
N ALA A 250 1.25 -7.04 6.99
CA ALA A 250 -0.16 -7.23 6.64
C ALA A 250 -1.08 -6.22 7.35
N ALA A 251 -0.88 -6.02 8.66
CA ALA A 251 -1.65 -5.04 9.42
C ALA A 251 -1.42 -3.60 8.94
N GLN A 252 -0.18 -3.24 8.54
CA GLN A 252 0.10 -1.94 7.93
C GLN A 252 -0.69 -1.73 6.63
N GLU A 253 -0.67 -2.70 5.72
CA GLU A 253 -1.39 -2.60 4.45
C GLU A 253 -2.92 -2.49 4.65
N PHE A 254 -3.50 -3.26 5.57
CA PHE A 254 -4.93 -3.11 5.86
C PHE A 254 -5.27 -1.77 6.51
N ARG A 255 -4.37 -1.16 7.30
CA ARG A 255 -4.56 0.21 7.81
C ARG A 255 -4.60 1.23 6.67
N LEU A 256 -3.68 1.15 5.71
CA LEU A 256 -3.66 2.03 4.54
C LEU A 256 -4.94 1.85 3.68
N ALA A 257 -5.39 0.60 3.52
CA ALA A 257 -6.66 0.30 2.85
C ALA A 257 -7.86 0.94 3.58
N LEU A 258 -7.85 0.93 4.91
CA LEU A 258 -8.90 1.53 5.75
C LEU A 258 -8.89 3.06 5.75
N GLU A 259 -7.76 3.72 5.49
CA GLU A 259 -7.75 5.17 5.26
C GLU A 259 -8.57 5.55 4.02
N LEU A 260 -8.58 4.68 3.00
CA LEU A 260 -9.39 4.86 1.78
C LEU A 260 -10.83 4.38 1.95
N ALA A 261 -11.07 3.34 2.76
CA ALA A 261 -12.38 2.74 2.99
C ALA A 261 -12.66 2.50 4.49
N PRO A 262 -12.88 3.57 5.30
CA PRO A 262 -12.86 3.51 6.77
C PRO A 262 -14.01 2.73 7.42
N ARG A 263 -14.99 2.29 6.63
CA ARG A 263 -16.18 1.54 7.08
C ARG A 263 -16.21 0.11 6.53
N ASP A 264 -15.16 -0.33 5.85
CA ASP A 264 -15.11 -1.67 5.26
C ASP A 264 -14.85 -2.73 6.35
N ILE A 265 -15.90 -3.48 6.71
CA ILE A 265 -15.85 -4.56 7.71
C ILE A 265 -14.92 -5.70 7.25
N PHE A 266 -14.79 -5.95 5.95
CA PHE A 266 -13.87 -6.98 5.45
C PHE A 266 -12.41 -6.61 5.76
N LEU A 267 -12.04 -5.35 5.53
CA LEU A 267 -10.70 -4.86 5.85
C LEU A 267 -10.46 -4.82 7.35
N LEU A 268 -11.43 -4.33 8.14
CA LEU A 268 -11.34 -4.35 9.61
C LEU A 268 -11.14 -5.78 10.12
N ARG A 269 -11.89 -6.75 9.60
CA ARG A 269 -11.72 -8.14 10.01
C ARG A 269 -10.31 -8.65 9.73
N ASN A 270 -9.78 -8.42 8.53
CA ASN A 270 -8.43 -8.88 8.18
C ASN A 270 -7.33 -8.15 8.96
N LEU A 271 -7.53 -6.87 9.28
CA LEU A 271 -6.65 -6.15 10.21
C LEU A 271 -6.67 -6.78 11.60
N GLY A 272 -7.86 -7.07 12.14
CA GLY A 272 -8.02 -7.72 13.44
C GLY A 272 -7.37 -9.10 13.48
N LEU A 273 -7.54 -9.90 12.42
CA LEU A 273 -6.86 -11.20 12.28
C LEU A 273 -5.34 -11.04 12.23
N SER A 274 -4.83 -10.07 11.46
CA SER A 274 -3.38 -9.79 11.38
C SER A 274 -2.81 -9.42 12.75
N TYR A 275 -3.53 -8.63 13.56
CA TYR A 275 -3.12 -8.32 14.93
C TYR A 275 -3.13 -9.54 15.86
N LEU A 276 -4.11 -10.44 15.77
CA LEU A 276 -4.10 -11.67 16.56
C LEU A 276 -2.96 -12.61 16.15
N ASP A 277 -2.68 -12.70 14.84
CA ASP A 277 -1.55 -13.48 14.32
C ASP A 277 -0.22 -12.91 14.84
N ASP A 278 -0.09 -11.57 14.90
CA ASP A 278 1.04 -10.82 15.47
C ASP A 278 1.02 -10.70 17.01
N LYS A 279 0.12 -11.42 17.70
CA LYS A 279 -0.03 -11.42 19.17
C LYS A 279 -0.38 -10.06 19.81
N LYS A 280 -0.82 -9.08 19.02
CA LYS A 280 -1.28 -7.74 19.45
C LYS A 280 -2.77 -7.76 19.81
N LYS A 281 -3.11 -8.45 20.91
CA LYS A 281 -4.51 -8.64 21.35
C LYS A 281 -5.27 -7.34 21.63
N ASP A 282 -4.60 -6.34 22.20
CA ASP A 282 -5.22 -5.05 22.51
C ASP A 282 -5.62 -4.29 21.23
N GLU A 283 -4.77 -4.33 20.20
CA GLU A 283 -5.09 -3.73 18.90
C GLU A 283 -6.23 -4.49 18.19
N ALA A 284 -6.24 -5.82 18.26
CA ALA A 284 -7.35 -6.63 17.77
C ALA A 284 -8.67 -6.29 18.49
N SER A 285 -8.63 -6.07 19.81
CA SER A 285 -9.79 -5.65 20.60
C SER A 285 -10.36 -4.30 20.14
N LYS A 286 -9.49 -3.31 19.88
CA LYS A 286 -9.90 -2.01 19.31
C LYS A 286 -10.60 -2.18 17.96
N VAL A 287 -10.07 -3.05 17.10
CA VAL A 287 -10.69 -3.35 15.80
C VAL A 287 -12.05 -4.02 15.94
N ILE A 288 -12.20 -4.98 16.86
CA ILE A 288 -13.50 -5.62 17.14
C ILE A 288 -14.51 -4.60 17.68
N ASN A 289 -14.11 -3.70 18.58
CA ASN A 289 -14.98 -2.62 19.06
C ASN A 289 -15.41 -1.72 17.91
N ARG A 290 -14.49 -1.40 16.99
CA ARG A 290 -14.82 -0.62 15.79
C ARG A 290 -15.82 -1.32 14.88
N ILE A 291 -15.71 -2.63 14.68
CA ILE A 291 -16.72 -3.42 13.94
C ILE A 291 -18.08 -3.33 14.65
N ALA A 292 -18.12 -3.46 15.98
CA ALA A 292 -19.35 -3.38 16.76
C ALA A 292 -20.04 -2.00 16.66
N GLU A 293 -19.26 -0.92 16.60
CA GLU A 293 -19.75 0.45 16.39
C GLU A 293 -20.39 0.63 15.00
N LEU A 294 -19.81 0.01 13.97
CA LEU A 294 -20.31 0.11 12.59
C LEU A 294 -21.55 -0.76 12.35
N ASP A 295 -21.57 -1.96 12.92
CA ASP A 295 -22.71 -2.87 12.88
C ASP A 295 -22.78 -3.71 14.17
N LYS A 296 -23.77 -3.37 15.01
CA LYS A 296 -24.06 -4.06 16.28
C LYS A 296 -24.39 -5.56 16.12
N TYR A 297 -24.77 -6.01 14.93
CA TYR A 297 -25.09 -7.41 14.64
C TYR A 297 -24.03 -8.11 13.80
N ALA A 298 -22.88 -7.48 13.53
CA ALA A 298 -21.82 -8.05 12.69
C ALA A 298 -21.39 -9.44 13.17
N PHE A 299 -21.18 -9.61 14.47
CA PHE A 299 -20.74 -10.88 15.07
C PHE A 299 -21.81 -11.98 15.12
N VAL A 300 -23.08 -11.64 14.84
CA VAL A 300 -24.18 -12.61 14.78
C VAL A 300 -24.49 -12.95 13.33
N ARG A 301 -24.49 -11.96 12.44
CA ARG A 301 -24.90 -12.12 11.03
C ARG A 301 -23.76 -12.57 10.12
N ASN A 302 -22.51 -12.27 10.50
CA ASN A 302 -21.34 -12.57 9.70
C ASN A 302 -20.44 -13.59 10.41
N THR A 303 -20.36 -14.78 9.81
CA THR A 303 -19.56 -15.92 10.30
C THR A 303 -18.11 -15.56 10.57
N GLU A 304 -17.48 -14.81 9.66
CA GLU A 304 -16.07 -14.44 9.73
C GLU A 304 -15.80 -13.42 10.85
N CYS A 305 -16.74 -12.51 11.10
CA CYS A 305 -16.66 -11.59 12.24
C CYS A 305 -16.81 -12.35 13.56
N ALA A 306 -17.76 -13.27 13.64
CA ALA A 306 -17.93 -14.14 14.81
C ALA A 306 -16.64 -14.92 15.11
N ALA A 307 -15.99 -15.47 14.08
CA ALA A 307 -14.72 -16.17 14.20
C ALA A 307 -13.59 -15.30 14.74
N LEU A 308 -13.45 -14.06 14.24
CA LEU A 308 -12.47 -13.11 14.76
C LEU A 308 -12.69 -12.82 16.25
N LYS A 309 -13.92 -12.48 16.65
CA LYS A 309 -14.24 -12.16 18.05
C LYS A 309 -14.02 -13.35 18.97
N ALA A 310 -14.56 -14.51 18.59
CA ALA A 310 -14.41 -15.73 19.37
C ALA A 310 -12.96 -16.20 19.47
N ARG A 311 -12.13 -15.97 18.44
CA ARG A 311 -10.68 -16.23 18.52
C ARG A 311 -10.02 -15.36 19.58
N LEU A 312 -10.30 -14.06 19.63
CA LEU A 312 -9.77 -13.18 20.69
C LEU A 312 -10.25 -13.66 22.08
N GLU A 313 -11.52 -14.02 22.22
CA GLU A 313 -12.09 -14.56 23.46
C GLU A 313 -11.37 -15.84 23.92
N ARG A 314 -11.09 -16.78 23.00
CA ARG A 314 -10.30 -17.99 23.28
C ARG A 314 -8.86 -17.66 23.68
N GLU A 315 -8.20 -16.74 22.99
CA GLU A 315 -6.84 -16.30 23.34
C GLU A 315 -6.79 -15.58 24.70
N ASN A 316 -7.91 -15.06 25.19
CA ASN A 316 -8.08 -14.49 26.52
C ASN A 316 -8.59 -15.52 27.55
N ASN A 317 -8.56 -16.82 27.23
CA ASN A 317 -9.09 -17.91 28.05
C ASN A 317 -10.58 -17.77 28.44
N SER A 318 -11.35 -16.99 27.68
CA SER A 318 -12.79 -16.79 27.87
C SER A 318 -13.59 -17.74 26.97
N LEU A 319 -13.39 -19.05 27.16
CA LEU A 319 -13.93 -20.09 26.28
C LEU A 319 -15.47 -20.12 26.26
N GLU A 320 -16.13 -19.82 27.38
CA GLU A 320 -17.60 -19.72 27.45
C GLU A 320 -18.13 -18.59 26.59
N SER A 321 -17.46 -17.43 26.58
CA SER A 321 -17.83 -16.29 25.73
C SER A 321 -17.66 -16.63 24.25
N ALA A 322 -16.56 -17.31 23.91
CA ALA A 322 -16.32 -17.79 22.54
C ALA A 322 -17.40 -18.77 22.08
N ALA A 323 -17.75 -19.75 22.92
CA ALA A 323 -18.83 -20.69 22.63
C ALA A 323 -20.18 -19.98 22.43
N GLU A 324 -20.48 -18.95 23.23
CA GLU A 324 -21.70 -18.17 23.09
C GLU A 324 -21.70 -17.30 21.82
N THR A 325 -20.58 -16.66 21.48
CA THR A 325 -20.41 -15.94 20.21
C THR A 325 -20.69 -16.87 19.02
N TYR A 326 -20.08 -18.06 18.99
CA TYR A 326 -20.31 -19.04 17.92
C TYR A 326 -21.74 -19.58 17.91
N ARG A 327 -22.33 -19.86 19.09
CA ARG A 327 -23.71 -20.34 19.21
C ARG A 327 -24.70 -19.33 18.64
N ASN A 328 -24.54 -18.05 18.96
CA ASN A 328 -25.39 -16.99 18.43
C ASN A 328 -25.26 -16.84 16.91
N ALA A 329 -24.03 -16.89 16.39
CA ALA A 329 -23.81 -16.86 14.94
C ALA A 329 -24.41 -18.10 14.24
N LEU A 330 -24.27 -19.30 14.82
CA LEU A 330 -24.82 -20.54 14.27
C LEU A 330 -26.35 -20.55 14.34
N ASN A 331 -26.95 -19.95 15.35
CA ASN A 331 -28.41 -19.81 15.43
C ASN A 331 -28.95 -18.90 14.32
N PHE A 332 -28.20 -17.84 13.96
CA PHE A 332 -28.56 -16.98 12.83
C PHE A 332 -28.29 -17.63 11.47
N ASN A 333 -27.18 -18.36 11.34
CA ASN A 333 -26.81 -19.10 10.14
C ASN A 333 -26.76 -20.61 10.41
N PRO A 334 -27.92 -21.29 10.47
CA PRO A 334 -28.02 -22.68 10.91
C PRO A 334 -27.41 -23.71 9.96
N ALA A 335 -27.09 -23.31 8.72
CA ALA A 335 -26.50 -24.14 7.69
C ALA A 335 -24.96 -23.99 7.59
N SER A 336 -24.33 -23.24 8.51
CA SER A 336 -22.88 -23.10 8.52
C SER A 336 -22.20 -24.25 9.27
N TYR A 337 -21.67 -25.22 8.51
CA TYR A 337 -20.87 -26.31 9.08
C TYR A 337 -19.61 -25.77 9.77
N TYR A 338 -19.01 -24.69 9.24
CA TYR A 338 -17.85 -24.04 9.84
C TYR A 338 -18.15 -23.54 11.26
N LEU A 339 -19.27 -22.83 11.46
CA LEU A 339 -19.68 -22.36 12.78
C LEU A 339 -19.97 -23.52 13.74
N ALA A 340 -20.56 -24.61 13.24
CA ALA A 340 -20.78 -25.82 14.02
C ALA A 340 -19.44 -26.46 14.44
N ASP A 341 -18.47 -26.56 13.53
CA ASP A 341 -17.15 -27.11 13.79
C ASP A 341 -16.40 -26.31 14.88
N VAL A 342 -16.26 -24.99 14.71
CA VAL A 342 -15.57 -24.15 15.70
C VAL A 342 -16.29 -24.09 17.05
N LEU A 343 -17.64 -24.17 17.08
CA LEU A 343 -18.41 -24.32 18.31
C LEU A 343 -18.12 -25.67 18.98
N GLY A 344 -18.18 -26.77 18.23
CA GLY A 344 -17.90 -28.12 18.72
C GLY A 344 -16.50 -28.23 19.31
N GLN A 345 -15.49 -27.71 18.61
CA GLN A 345 -14.11 -27.64 19.12
C GLN A 345 -14.00 -26.82 20.41
N THR A 346 -14.70 -25.67 20.48
CA THR A 346 -14.69 -24.83 21.69
C THR A 346 -15.38 -25.53 22.86
N LEU A 347 -16.45 -26.30 22.62
CA LEU A 347 -17.12 -27.12 23.63
C LEU A 347 -16.23 -28.27 24.14
N LEU A 348 -15.43 -28.89 23.28
CA LEU A 348 -14.42 -29.87 23.71
C LEU A 348 -13.34 -29.24 24.57
N ASP A 349 -12.89 -28.02 24.24
CA ASP A 349 -11.95 -27.28 25.08
C ASP A 349 -12.53 -26.93 26.46
N LEU A 350 -13.85 -26.74 26.55
CA LEU A 350 -14.61 -26.58 27.79
C LEU A 350 -14.89 -27.90 28.54
N GLY A 351 -14.52 -29.06 27.97
CA GLY A 351 -14.85 -30.38 28.54
C GLY A 351 -16.33 -30.78 28.40
N LYS A 352 -17.13 -30.03 27.64
CA LYS A 352 -18.57 -30.28 27.40
C LYS A 352 -18.74 -31.29 26.25
N ILE A 353 -18.27 -32.51 26.47
CA ILE A 353 -18.15 -33.54 25.42
C ILE A 353 -19.51 -33.89 24.80
N ASP A 354 -20.56 -34.04 25.61
CA ASP A 354 -21.88 -34.41 25.09
C ASP A 354 -22.52 -33.31 24.24
N GLU A 355 -22.40 -32.04 24.67
CA GLU A 355 -22.83 -30.90 23.85
C GLU A 355 -22.05 -30.85 22.53
N ALA A 356 -20.73 -31.08 22.58
CA ALA A 356 -19.90 -31.12 21.39
C ALA A 356 -20.34 -32.23 20.42
N LYS A 357 -20.64 -33.44 20.91
CA LYS A 357 -21.17 -34.53 20.08
C LYS A 357 -22.47 -34.15 19.37
N THR A 358 -23.40 -33.48 20.06
CA THR A 358 -24.64 -32.99 19.44
C THR A 358 -24.33 -31.99 18.32
N VAL A 359 -23.42 -31.04 18.56
CA VAL A 359 -23.04 -30.03 17.56
C VAL A 359 -22.33 -30.67 16.35
N PHE A 360 -21.42 -31.63 16.57
CA PHE A 360 -20.74 -32.33 15.48
C PHE A 360 -21.67 -33.25 14.68
N SER A 361 -22.65 -33.88 15.32
CA SER A 361 -23.70 -34.63 14.61
C SER A 361 -24.45 -33.73 13.64
N ARG A 362 -24.84 -32.54 14.12
CA ARG A 362 -25.48 -31.52 13.26
C ARG A 362 -24.54 -31.02 12.16
N ALA A 363 -23.24 -30.88 12.42
CA ALA A 363 -22.27 -30.50 11.39
C ALA A 363 -22.22 -31.52 10.23
N ILE A 364 -22.25 -32.83 10.56
CA ILE A 364 -22.32 -33.91 9.57
C ILE A 364 -23.63 -33.81 8.77
N ASP A 365 -24.78 -33.60 9.42
CA ASP A 365 -26.07 -33.47 8.74
C ASP A 365 -26.08 -32.28 7.76
N ILE A 366 -25.54 -31.14 8.18
CA ILE A 366 -25.38 -29.97 7.32
C ILE A 366 -24.51 -30.33 6.11
N ILE A 367 -23.33 -30.91 6.33
CA ILE A 367 -22.39 -31.26 5.25
C ILE A 367 -23.00 -32.27 4.26
N ASN A 368 -23.75 -33.26 4.76
CA ASN A 368 -24.41 -34.25 3.91
C ASN A 368 -25.48 -33.63 3.00
N SER A 369 -26.08 -32.50 3.43
CA SER A 369 -26.99 -31.71 2.58
C SER A 369 -26.28 -30.80 1.57
N LEU A 370 -24.96 -30.60 1.72
CA LEU A 370 -24.15 -29.84 0.77
C LEU A 370 -23.73 -30.73 -0.41
N ASN A 371 -23.76 -30.17 -1.63
CA ASN A 371 -23.25 -30.81 -2.84
C ASN A 371 -21.74 -30.62 -3.05
N GLU A 372 -21.08 -29.85 -2.18
CA GLU A 372 -19.66 -29.54 -2.30
C GLU A 372 -18.79 -30.54 -1.51
N ARG A 373 -17.64 -30.91 -2.07
CA ARG A 373 -16.63 -31.74 -1.40
C ARG A 373 -15.26 -31.10 -1.61
N ASN A 374 -14.63 -30.69 -0.52
CA ASN A 374 -13.30 -30.10 -0.50
C ASN A 374 -12.54 -30.59 0.75
N ILE A 375 -11.25 -30.26 0.85
CA ILE A 375 -10.35 -30.69 1.93
C ILE A 375 -10.92 -30.35 3.31
N TRP A 376 -11.42 -29.12 3.49
CA TRP A 376 -11.92 -28.64 4.78
C TRP A 376 -13.23 -29.30 5.20
N ILE A 377 -14.13 -29.57 4.25
CA ILE A 377 -15.35 -30.35 4.50
C ILE A 377 -14.99 -31.76 5.00
N TYR A 378 -14.06 -32.45 4.32
CA TYR A 378 -13.63 -33.77 4.77
C TYR A 378 -12.88 -33.72 6.11
N ALA A 379 -12.10 -32.67 6.38
CA ALA A 379 -11.44 -32.48 7.66
C ALA A 379 -12.44 -32.29 8.82
N THR A 380 -13.50 -31.51 8.60
CA THR A 380 -14.60 -31.37 9.56
C THR A 380 -15.35 -32.70 9.74
N LEU A 381 -15.63 -33.44 8.67
CA LEU A 381 -16.26 -34.76 8.75
C LEU A 381 -15.40 -35.76 9.53
N ALA A 382 -14.08 -35.80 9.26
CA ALA A 382 -13.14 -36.65 10.00
C ALA A 382 -13.14 -36.31 11.50
N THR A 383 -13.01 -35.02 11.83
CA THR A 383 -13.05 -34.53 13.22
C THR A 383 -14.37 -34.89 13.89
N SER A 384 -15.50 -34.65 13.22
CA SER A 384 -16.83 -34.95 13.74
C SER A 384 -17.01 -36.44 14.02
N SER A 385 -16.57 -37.30 13.08
CA SER A 385 -16.63 -38.76 13.24
C SER A 385 -15.78 -39.27 14.39
N LEU A 386 -14.57 -38.72 14.61
CA LEU A 386 -13.75 -39.06 15.77
C LEU A 386 -14.45 -38.72 17.09
N VAL A 387 -15.04 -37.53 17.19
CA VAL A 387 -15.76 -37.09 18.41
C VAL A 387 -17.00 -37.96 18.68
N LEU A 388 -17.61 -38.50 17.62
CA LEU A 388 -18.73 -39.44 17.70
C LEU A 388 -18.30 -40.90 17.87
N ASN A 389 -17.01 -41.17 18.07
CA ASN A 389 -16.44 -42.51 18.21
C ASN A 389 -16.67 -43.43 16.98
N LYS A 390 -16.65 -42.83 15.79
CA LYS A 390 -16.78 -43.49 14.48
C LYS A 390 -15.44 -43.44 13.73
N GLU A 391 -14.43 -44.11 14.28
CA GLU A 391 -13.05 -44.05 13.77
C GLU A 391 -12.91 -44.56 12.33
N THR A 392 -13.69 -45.56 11.93
CA THR A 392 -13.72 -46.09 10.55
C THR A 392 -14.13 -45.03 9.54
N ASP A 393 -15.14 -44.23 9.87
CA ASP A 393 -15.65 -43.16 9.00
C ASP A 393 -14.63 -42.03 8.91
N ALA A 394 -13.99 -41.69 10.04
CA ALA A 394 -12.95 -40.67 10.08
C ALA A 394 -11.77 -41.03 9.16
N VAL A 395 -11.28 -42.26 9.23
CA VAL A 395 -10.22 -42.77 8.35
C VAL A 395 -10.65 -42.73 6.87
N GLY A 396 -11.91 -43.06 6.58
CA GLY A 396 -12.46 -42.92 5.24
C GLY A 396 -12.39 -41.48 4.72
N TYR A 397 -12.72 -40.50 5.55
CA TYR A 397 -12.62 -39.08 5.18
C TYR A 397 -11.17 -38.60 5.04
N LEU A 398 -10.24 -39.08 5.86
CA LEU A 398 -8.80 -38.77 5.69
C LEU A 398 -8.26 -39.30 4.34
N ARG A 399 -8.72 -40.46 3.88
CA ARG A 399 -8.39 -40.97 2.54
C ARG A 399 -8.93 -40.07 1.44
N ASN A 400 -10.17 -39.60 1.55
CA ASN A 400 -10.73 -38.64 0.60
C ASN A 400 -9.92 -37.33 0.56
N ILE A 401 -9.38 -36.87 1.70
CA ILE A 401 -8.47 -35.72 1.73
C ILE A 401 -7.21 -36.03 0.93
N ALA A 402 -6.58 -37.19 1.17
CA ALA A 402 -5.37 -37.59 0.45
C ALA A 402 -5.56 -37.66 -1.08
N GLU A 403 -6.74 -38.09 -1.55
CA GLU A 403 -7.10 -38.10 -2.98
C GLU A 403 -7.11 -36.68 -3.60
N LEU A 404 -7.43 -35.65 -2.80
CA LEU A 404 -7.41 -34.25 -3.22
C LEU A 404 -5.99 -33.64 -3.26
N ARG A 405 -4.96 -34.41 -2.87
CA ARG A 405 -3.55 -34.01 -2.88
C ARG A 405 -3.31 -32.67 -2.16
N PRO A 406 -3.59 -32.61 -0.84
CA PRO A 406 -3.38 -31.40 -0.05
C PRO A 406 -1.91 -30.99 -0.08
N ASP A 407 -1.66 -29.69 0.02
CA ASP A 407 -0.30 -29.21 0.22
C ASP A 407 0.21 -29.56 1.64
N PRO A 408 1.53 -29.47 1.89
CA PRO A 408 2.08 -29.80 3.20
C PRO A 408 1.54 -28.94 4.36
N ASP A 409 1.23 -27.66 4.12
CA ASP A 409 0.72 -26.75 5.14
C ASP A 409 -0.70 -27.16 5.56
N ASP A 410 -1.52 -27.61 4.60
CA ASP A 410 -2.86 -28.13 4.86
C ASP A 410 -2.82 -29.45 5.64
N ILE A 411 -1.90 -30.37 5.28
CA ILE A 411 -1.68 -31.61 6.04
C ILE A 411 -1.33 -31.28 7.49
N ASP A 412 -0.37 -30.38 7.71
CA ASP A 412 0.10 -30.01 9.04
C ASP A 412 -1.00 -29.35 9.88
N ARG A 413 -1.85 -28.52 9.28
CA ARG A 413 -3.01 -27.92 9.94
C ARG A 413 -4.05 -28.96 10.35
N ILE A 414 -4.38 -29.89 9.46
CA ILE A 414 -5.36 -30.95 9.72
C ILE A 414 -4.86 -31.85 10.86
N ILE A 415 -3.60 -32.29 10.78
CA ILE A 415 -2.96 -33.11 11.80
C ILE A 415 -2.95 -32.41 13.16
N SER A 416 -2.52 -31.14 13.21
CA SER A 416 -2.53 -30.36 14.45
C SER A 416 -3.94 -30.27 15.07
N GLY A 417 -4.97 -30.16 14.22
CA GLY A 417 -6.36 -30.20 14.64
C GLY A 417 -6.75 -31.55 15.26
N LEU A 418 -6.42 -32.65 14.58
CA LEU A 418 -6.73 -34.02 15.02
C LEU A 418 -5.99 -34.39 16.32
N GLU A 419 -4.72 -34.00 16.47
CA GLU A 419 -3.93 -34.20 17.68
C GLU A 419 -4.57 -33.53 18.91
N ARG A 420 -5.07 -32.29 18.73
CA ARG A 420 -5.79 -31.60 19.81
C ARG A 420 -7.06 -32.35 20.21
N ILE A 421 -7.82 -32.86 19.23
CA ILE A 421 -9.05 -33.62 19.48
C ILE A 421 -8.75 -34.94 20.19
N GLN A 422 -7.76 -35.69 19.70
CA GLN A 422 -7.29 -36.93 20.31
C GLN A 422 -6.93 -36.73 21.79
N LYS A 423 -6.18 -35.66 22.09
CA LYS A 423 -5.81 -35.31 23.48
C LYS A 423 -7.03 -35.02 24.36
N ARG A 424 -8.05 -34.32 23.83
CA ARG A 424 -9.29 -34.01 24.57
C ARG A 424 -10.17 -35.25 24.80
N LEU A 425 -10.15 -36.20 23.87
CA LEU A 425 -10.91 -37.44 23.95
C LEU A 425 -10.14 -38.59 24.62
N ASN A 426 -8.88 -38.37 25.01
CA ASN A 426 -7.99 -39.37 25.61
C ASN A 426 -7.83 -40.64 24.74
N MET A 427 -7.69 -40.46 23.42
CA MET A 427 -7.48 -41.54 22.46
C MET A 427 -5.99 -41.96 22.37
N GLN A 428 -5.69 -43.15 21.84
CA GLN A 428 -4.32 -43.69 21.77
C GLN A 428 -3.42 -42.99 20.73
N ILE A 429 -2.14 -42.77 21.07
CA ILE A 429 -1.13 -42.04 20.27
C ILE A 429 -0.90 -42.67 18.88
N SER A 430 -0.97 -43.99 18.77
CA SER A 430 -0.74 -44.75 17.53
C SER A 430 -1.65 -44.36 16.37
N SER A 431 -2.81 -43.75 16.64
CA SER A 431 -3.72 -43.27 15.59
C SER A 431 -3.13 -42.06 14.82
N ILE A 432 -2.28 -41.22 15.43
CA ILE A 432 -1.72 -40.02 14.76
C ILE A 432 -0.77 -40.37 13.63
N ASP A 433 0.18 -41.27 13.88
CA ASP A 433 1.16 -41.67 12.87
C ASP A 433 0.46 -42.31 11.68
N SER A 434 -0.57 -43.12 11.94
CA SER A 434 -1.46 -43.65 10.91
C SER A 434 -2.19 -42.56 10.13
N TRP A 435 -2.76 -41.55 10.79
CA TRP A 435 -3.44 -40.43 10.11
C TRP A 435 -2.48 -39.62 9.23
N ARG A 436 -1.24 -39.41 9.69
CA ARG A 436 -0.19 -38.74 8.90
C ARG A 436 0.18 -39.53 7.65
N GLU A 437 0.34 -40.85 7.78
CA GLU A 437 0.62 -41.72 6.63
C GLU A 437 -0.52 -41.67 5.62
N ILE A 438 -1.77 -41.78 6.08
CA ILE A 438 -2.97 -41.71 5.20
C ILE A 438 -3.00 -40.39 4.43
N LEU A 439 -2.82 -39.25 5.11
CA LEU A 439 -2.87 -37.93 4.47
C LEU A 439 -1.74 -37.71 3.46
N ARG A 440 -0.61 -38.41 3.62
CA ARG A 440 0.52 -38.40 2.66
C ARG A 440 0.33 -39.39 1.50
N GLY A 441 -0.77 -40.15 1.48
CA GLY A 441 -1.07 -41.15 0.46
C GLY A 441 -0.48 -42.55 0.75
N GLY A 442 -0.08 -42.81 1.99
CA GLY A 442 0.26 -44.17 2.46
C GLY A 442 -1.01 -45.04 2.59
N LEU A 443 -0.92 -46.29 2.12
CA LEU A 443 -2.01 -47.28 2.12
C LEU A 443 -2.23 -47.94 3.48
#